data_AF-A0A947ADH0-F1
#
_entry.id   AF-A0A947ADH0-F1
#
_cell.length_a   1.000
_cell.length_b   1.000
_cell.length_c   1.000
_cell.angle_alpha   90.00
_cell.angle_beta   90.00
_cell.angle_gamma   90.00
#
_symmetry.space_group_name_H-M   'P 1'
#
loop_
_entity.id
_entity.type
_entity.pdbx_description
1 polymer ?
#
loop_
_entity_poly.entity_id
_entity_poly.type
_entity_poly.pdbx_seq_one_letter_code
_entity_poly.pdbx_strand_id
1 'polypeptide(L)'
;MRSFVLIFFVAIGLLHGASTTTKIENSKKNLSVTDAAKKKASRQLSKIANDIQSAEKDIVYLEKKMGTLEKEQEKSEQRYAVLKTELSKSEKDLSMTSQALEEKRKAFISLLSEQFSIIFAMEKAHEPTRESIISQEVYVAYKNHNTKILSSLRYEIEKLKKQKEDKVYLRNKTKNEIGRIVKKREDYAQKKLAKEKLRKELARDEEKYNTKLSKIVDKQNSLRSTLAKLNILHTQEVKEARKRAEAEKEAMRLEKKRQREIREAKALARSKERKAQEDLRKAKTEQERKKARLAAAEAKKEEQKVYKESEKVRQVNSSYKMSKTYAYR
;
A
#
# COMPACT_ATOMS: atom_id res chain seq x y z
N MET A 1 -25.33 -9.89 30.33
CA MET A 1 -23.91 -10.12 29.99
C MET A 1 -23.12 -10.77 31.15
N ARG A 2 -23.56 -11.92 31.67
CA ARG A 2 -22.84 -12.68 32.72
C ARG A 2 -22.53 -14.14 32.34
N SER A 3 -23.09 -14.63 31.23
CA SER A 3 -22.93 -16.04 30.81
C SER A 3 -21.79 -16.30 29.81
N PHE A 4 -21.15 -15.26 29.25
CA PHE A 4 -20.04 -15.42 28.29
C PHE A 4 -18.66 -15.59 28.94
N VAL A 5 -18.52 -15.24 30.23
CA VAL A 5 -17.25 -15.36 30.98
C VAL A 5 -16.98 -16.82 31.40
N LEU A 6 -18.04 -17.62 31.56
CA LEU A 6 -17.93 -19.05 31.92
C LEU A 6 -17.46 -19.94 30.77
N ILE A 7 -17.73 -19.57 29.52
CA ILE A 7 -17.27 -20.33 28.34
C ILE A 7 -15.76 -20.17 28.11
N PHE A 8 -15.18 -19.03 28.52
CA PHE A 8 -13.75 -18.77 28.38
C PHE A 8 -12.89 -19.56 29.40
N PHE A 9 -13.45 -19.89 30.57
CA PHE A 9 -12.74 -20.68 31.59
C PHE A 9 -12.79 -22.20 31.33
N VAL A 10 -13.83 -22.71 30.66
CA VAL A 10 -13.93 -24.13 30.29
C VAL A 10 -12.97 -24.49 29.14
N ALA A 11 -12.66 -23.54 28.24
CA ALA A 11 -11.70 -23.77 27.16
C ALA A 11 -10.23 -23.85 27.64
N ILE A 12 -9.91 -23.29 28.81
CA ILE A 12 -8.55 -23.34 29.40
C ILE A 12 -8.29 -24.69 30.08
N GLY A 13 -9.34 -25.39 30.53
CA GLY A 13 -9.24 -26.72 31.16
C GLY A 13 -8.82 -27.85 30.22
N LEU A 14 -9.10 -27.73 28.91
CA LEU A 14 -8.83 -28.79 27.92
C LEU A 14 -7.46 -28.68 27.21
N LEU A 15 -6.71 -27.59 27.41
CA LEU A 15 -5.40 -27.36 26.75
C LEU A 15 -4.18 -27.76 27.60
N HIS A 16 -4.38 -28.31 28.80
CA HIS A 16 -3.30 -28.75 29.69
C HIS A 16 -2.70 -30.12 29.33
N GLY A 17 -3.04 -30.69 28.16
CA GLY A 17 -2.52 -31.99 27.69
C GLY A 17 -1.36 -31.95 26.68
N ALA A 18 -0.95 -30.78 26.19
CA ALA A 18 0.10 -30.66 25.17
C ALA A 18 1.50 -30.59 25.80
N SER A 19 2.40 -31.49 25.39
CA SER A 19 3.81 -31.49 25.85
C SER A 19 4.53 -30.20 25.49
N THR A 20 5.57 -29.83 26.25
CA THR A 20 6.37 -28.62 26.01
C THR A 20 6.94 -28.58 24.57
N THR A 21 7.24 -29.74 23.97
CA THR A 21 7.65 -29.87 22.56
C THR A 21 6.56 -29.48 21.57
N THR A 22 5.33 -29.97 21.73
CA THR A 22 4.21 -29.60 20.84
C THR A 22 3.87 -28.11 20.95
N LYS A 23 4.02 -27.51 22.14
CA LYS A 23 3.86 -26.05 22.33
C LYS A 23 4.96 -25.25 21.59
N ILE A 24 6.20 -25.72 21.62
CA ILE A 24 7.32 -25.12 20.87
C ILE A 24 7.06 -25.19 19.36
N GLU A 25 6.64 -26.34 18.86
CA GLU A 25 6.35 -26.54 17.42
C GLU A 25 5.19 -25.66 16.95
N ASN A 26 4.09 -25.62 17.70
CA ASN A 26 2.96 -24.74 17.42
C ASN A 26 3.36 -23.26 17.43
N SER A 27 4.23 -22.85 18.37
CA SER A 27 4.74 -21.48 18.41
C SER A 27 5.62 -21.15 17.20
N LYS A 28 6.48 -22.08 16.75
CA LYS A 28 7.26 -21.94 15.50
C LYS A 28 6.35 -21.82 14.27
N LYS A 29 5.31 -22.67 14.17
CA LYS A 29 4.32 -22.61 13.08
C LYS A 29 3.59 -21.27 13.07
N ASN A 30 3.12 -20.81 14.22
CA ASN A 30 2.44 -19.52 14.36
C ASN A 30 3.37 -18.34 14.01
N LEU A 31 4.66 -18.43 14.34
CA LEU A 31 5.66 -17.43 13.98
C LEU A 31 5.84 -17.35 12.46
N SER A 32 5.96 -18.50 11.77
CA SER A 32 6.02 -18.58 10.30
C SER A 32 4.77 -17.98 9.63
N VAL A 33 3.57 -18.30 10.13
CA VAL A 33 2.32 -17.70 9.64
C VAL A 33 2.30 -16.18 9.84
N THR A 34 2.80 -15.71 11.00
CA THR A 34 2.87 -14.29 11.32
C THR A 34 3.88 -13.56 10.42
N ASP A 35 5.01 -14.19 10.10
CA ASP A 35 6.00 -13.68 9.14
C ASP A 35 5.42 -13.55 7.73
N ALA A 36 4.67 -14.56 7.26
CA ALA A 36 3.98 -14.49 5.99
C ALA A 36 2.93 -13.34 5.97
N ALA A 37 2.17 -13.19 7.06
CA ALA A 37 1.21 -12.09 7.20
C ALA A 37 1.89 -10.71 7.20
N LYS A 38 3.05 -10.58 7.87
CA LYS A 38 3.86 -9.36 7.89
C LYS A 38 4.33 -8.98 6.48
N LYS A 39 4.88 -9.95 5.74
CA LYS A 39 5.33 -9.76 4.34
C LYS A 39 4.16 -9.32 3.46
N LYS A 40 2.99 -9.96 3.60
CA LYS A 40 1.78 -9.60 2.84
C LYS A 40 1.32 -8.17 3.16
N ALA A 41 1.25 -7.81 4.44
CA ALA A 41 0.87 -6.45 4.86
C ALA A 41 1.87 -5.39 4.34
N SER A 42 3.17 -5.67 4.42
CA SER A 42 4.22 -4.76 3.93
C SER A 42 4.13 -4.55 2.41
N ARG A 43 3.86 -5.62 1.65
CA ARG A 43 3.65 -5.51 0.19
C ARG A 43 2.41 -4.68 -0.15
N GLN A 44 1.33 -4.82 0.60
CA GLN A 44 0.12 -4.02 0.40
C GLN A 44 0.38 -2.54 0.71
N LEU A 45 1.10 -2.23 1.79
CA LEU A 45 1.52 -0.85 2.10
C LEU A 45 2.37 -0.26 0.99
N SER A 46 3.36 -1.00 0.48
CA SER A 46 4.19 -0.54 -0.64
C SER A 46 3.36 -0.28 -1.90
N LYS A 47 2.35 -1.11 -2.18
CA LYS A 47 1.43 -0.88 -3.30
C LYS A 47 0.61 0.39 -3.09
N ILE A 48 0.01 0.57 -1.90
CA ILE A 48 -0.76 1.77 -1.56
C ILE A 48 0.11 3.03 -1.69
N ALA A 49 1.33 3.01 -1.18
CA ALA A 49 2.26 4.14 -1.30
C ALA A 49 2.58 4.48 -2.76
N ASN A 50 2.81 3.47 -3.60
CA ASN A 50 3.02 3.69 -5.04
C ASN A 50 1.76 4.25 -5.73
N ASP A 51 0.58 3.76 -5.36
CA ASP A 51 -0.70 4.24 -5.90
C ASP A 51 -0.96 5.70 -5.48
N ILE A 52 -0.62 6.08 -4.24
CA ILE A 52 -0.67 7.48 -3.75
C ILE A 52 0.28 8.35 -4.57
N GLN A 53 1.54 7.94 -4.72
CA GLN A 53 2.54 8.70 -5.47
C GLN A 53 2.12 8.88 -6.94
N SER A 54 1.52 7.86 -7.54
CA SER A 54 0.97 7.92 -8.90
C SER A 54 -0.18 8.92 -8.99
N ALA A 55 -1.13 8.87 -8.04
CA ALA A 55 -2.24 9.82 -7.98
C ALA A 55 -1.77 11.27 -7.80
N GLU A 56 -0.74 11.51 -6.98
CA GLU A 56 -0.14 12.84 -6.79
C GLU A 56 0.53 13.37 -8.06
N LYS A 57 1.30 12.53 -8.76
CA LYS A 57 1.88 12.88 -10.06
C LYS A 57 0.82 13.25 -11.08
N ASP A 58 -0.26 12.47 -11.15
CA ASP A 58 -1.40 12.75 -12.03
C ASP A 58 -2.07 14.09 -11.68
N ILE A 59 -2.26 14.39 -10.39
CA ILE A 59 -2.82 15.68 -9.94
C ILE A 59 -1.94 16.84 -10.40
N VAL A 60 -0.63 16.77 -10.16
CA VAL A 60 0.33 17.82 -10.57
C VAL A 60 0.34 17.98 -12.10
N TYR A 61 0.29 16.87 -12.84
CA TYR A 61 0.19 16.92 -14.30
C TYR A 61 -1.08 17.62 -14.78
N LEU A 62 -2.24 17.29 -14.19
CA LEU A 62 -3.52 17.92 -14.51
C LEU A 62 -3.51 19.41 -14.17
N GLU A 63 -2.95 19.81 -13.02
CA GLU A 63 -2.79 21.21 -12.65
C GLU A 63 -1.95 21.98 -13.67
N LYS A 64 -0.82 21.42 -14.09
CA LYS A 64 0.02 22.03 -15.13
C LYS A 64 -0.74 22.21 -16.44
N LYS A 65 -1.52 21.21 -16.86
CA LYS A 65 -2.34 21.28 -18.08
C LYS A 65 -3.46 22.31 -17.98
N MET A 66 -4.11 22.41 -16.83
CA MET A 66 -5.10 23.45 -16.58
C MET A 66 -4.46 24.85 -16.60
N GLY A 67 -3.28 25.03 -16.01
CA GLY A 67 -2.55 26.29 -16.03
C GLY A 67 -2.08 26.69 -17.44
N THR A 68 -1.72 25.74 -18.31
CA THR A 68 -1.46 26.05 -19.73
C THR A 68 -2.71 26.48 -20.47
N LEU A 69 -3.82 25.78 -20.24
CA LEU A 69 -5.11 26.12 -20.85
C LEU A 69 -5.63 27.49 -20.38
N GLU A 70 -5.38 27.86 -19.13
CA GLU A 70 -5.72 29.18 -18.59
C GLU A 70 -4.98 30.31 -19.30
N LYS A 71 -3.67 30.16 -19.53
CA LYS A 71 -2.88 31.13 -20.30
C LYS A 71 -3.34 31.21 -21.76
N GLU A 72 -3.74 30.08 -22.36
CA GLU A 72 -4.31 30.06 -23.71
C GLU A 72 -5.69 30.74 -23.78
N GLN A 73 -6.51 30.54 -22.74
CA GLN A 73 -7.81 31.19 -22.60
C GLN A 73 -7.63 32.71 -22.51
N GLU A 74 -6.76 33.19 -21.63
CA GLU A 74 -6.50 34.62 -21.44
C GLU A 74 -6.05 35.29 -22.75
N LYS A 75 -5.10 34.68 -23.46
CA LYS A 75 -4.66 35.17 -24.78
C LYS A 75 -5.80 35.21 -25.80
N SER A 76 -6.67 34.19 -25.78
CA SER A 76 -7.81 34.09 -26.70
C SER A 76 -8.88 35.13 -26.35
N GLU A 77 -9.13 35.39 -25.07
CA GLU A 77 -10.06 36.42 -24.60
C GLU A 77 -9.56 37.83 -24.95
N GLN A 78 -8.27 38.10 -24.78
CA GLN A 78 -7.66 39.36 -25.22
C GLN A 78 -7.82 39.56 -26.73
N ARG A 79 -7.51 38.53 -27.54
CA ARG A 79 -7.73 38.58 -29.00
C ARG A 79 -9.19 38.82 -29.35
N TYR A 80 -10.11 38.15 -28.66
CA TYR A 80 -11.54 38.33 -28.86
C TYR A 80 -11.99 39.77 -28.55
N ALA A 81 -11.48 40.37 -27.48
CA ALA A 81 -11.76 41.75 -27.12
C ALA A 81 -11.25 42.74 -28.20
N VAL A 82 -10.01 42.55 -28.68
CA VAL A 82 -9.46 43.36 -29.79
C VAL A 82 -10.31 43.23 -31.05
N LEU A 83 -10.67 42.01 -31.46
CA LEU A 83 -11.52 41.77 -32.64
C LEU A 83 -12.89 42.41 -32.51
N LYS A 84 -13.48 42.45 -31.30
CA LYS A 84 -14.75 43.13 -31.04
C LYS A 84 -14.64 44.64 -31.28
N THR A 85 -13.56 45.25 -30.79
CA THR A 85 -13.30 46.69 -31.00
C THR A 85 -13.02 47.01 -32.47
N GLU A 86 -12.19 46.20 -33.13
CA GLU A 86 -11.88 46.37 -34.56
C GLU A 86 -13.09 46.19 -35.47
N LEU A 87 -14.02 45.30 -35.10
CA LEU A 87 -15.26 45.10 -35.83
C LEU A 87 -16.17 46.32 -35.71
N SER A 88 -16.33 46.86 -34.50
CA SER A 88 -17.11 48.08 -34.28
C SER A 88 -16.55 49.27 -35.07
N LYS A 89 -15.21 49.40 -35.13
CA LYS A 89 -14.55 50.41 -35.97
C LYS A 89 -14.86 50.19 -37.46
N SER A 90 -14.70 48.96 -37.97
CA SER A 90 -15.02 48.65 -39.37
C SER A 90 -16.48 48.90 -39.73
N GLU A 91 -17.42 48.67 -38.80
CA GLU A 91 -18.84 48.99 -39.02
C GLU A 91 -19.09 50.50 -39.12
N LYS A 92 -18.41 51.28 -38.27
CA LYS A 92 -18.47 52.75 -38.34
C LYS A 92 -17.87 53.28 -39.65
N ASP A 93 -16.68 52.80 -40.02
CA ASP A 93 -16.00 53.21 -41.26
C ASP A 93 -16.87 52.88 -42.48
N LEU A 94 -17.43 51.66 -42.55
CA LEU A 94 -18.35 51.25 -43.62
C LEU A 94 -19.60 52.14 -43.68
N SER A 95 -20.17 52.52 -42.54
CA SER A 95 -21.33 53.41 -42.47
C SER A 95 -21.00 54.81 -42.99
N MET A 96 -19.86 55.38 -42.58
CA MET A 96 -19.41 56.69 -43.03
C MET A 96 -19.11 56.72 -44.53
N THR A 97 -18.38 55.72 -45.06
CA THR A 97 -18.09 55.64 -46.50
C THR A 97 -19.37 55.43 -47.32
N SER A 98 -20.33 54.67 -46.79
CA SER A 98 -21.63 54.48 -47.45
C SER A 98 -22.46 55.77 -47.48
N GLN A 99 -22.45 56.57 -46.40
CA GLN A 99 -23.08 57.89 -46.36
C GLN A 99 -22.43 58.85 -47.35
N ALA A 100 -21.09 58.90 -47.39
CA ALA A 100 -20.35 59.74 -48.34
C ALA A 100 -20.67 59.37 -49.81
N LEU A 101 -20.80 58.07 -50.12
CA LEU A 101 -21.23 57.62 -51.44
C LEU A 101 -22.62 58.14 -51.79
N GLU A 102 -23.55 58.08 -50.85
CA GLU A 102 -24.93 58.52 -51.06
C GLU A 102 -25.05 60.04 -51.21
N GLU A 103 -24.33 60.81 -50.40
CA GLU A 103 -24.24 62.27 -50.52
C GLU A 103 -23.67 62.69 -51.88
N LYS A 104 -22.58 62.05 -52.32
CA LYS A 104 -21.99 62.32 -53.65
C LYS A 104 -22.92 61.94 -54.80
N ARG A 105 -23.68 60.84 -54.67
CA ARG A 105 -24.71 60.48 -55.65
C ARG A 105 -25.82 61.53 -55.72
N LYS A 106 -26.34 61.98 -54.57
CA LYS A 106 -27.39 63.01 -54.50
C LYS A 106 -26.92 64.33 -55.11
N ALA A 107 -25.73 64.80 -54.74
CA ALA A 107 -25.14 66.01 -55.30
C ALA A 107 -24.98 65.91 -56.83
N PHE A 108 -24.53 64.76 -57.32
CA PHE A 108 -24.42 64.53 -58.77
C PHE A 108 -25.76 64.50 -59.49
N ILE A 109 -26.77 63.84 -58.93
CA ILE A 109 -28.13 63.82 -59.50
C ILE A 109 -28.70 65.23 -59.54
N SER A 110 -28.55 66.01 -58.46
CA SER A 110 -29.00 67.41 -58.39
C SER A 110 -28.35 68.25 -59.48
N LEU A 111 -27.01 68.18 -59.60
CA LEU A 111 -26.29 68.91 -60.64
C LEU A 111 -26.72 68.46 -62.04
N LEU A 112 -26.89 67.15 -62.26
CA LEU A 112 -27.36 66.62 -63.55
C LEU A 112 -28.75 67.15 -63.87
N SER A 113 -29.67 67.21 -62.91
CA SER A 113 -31.00 67.80 -63.08
C SER A 113 -30.96 69.29 -63.42
N GLU A 114 -30.11 70.08 -62.75
CA GLU A 114 -29.92 71.51 -63.04
C GLU A 114 -29.33 71.74 -64.44
N GLN A 115 -28.30 70.98 -64.80
CA GLN A 115 -27.57 71.12 -66.06
C GLN A 115 -28.34 70.54 -67.25
N PHE A 116 -29.21 69.55 -67.04
CA PHE A 116 -29.95 68.87 -68.12
C PHE A 116 -30.83 69.84 -68.90
N SER A 117 -31.58 70.71 -68.23
CA SER A 117 -32.42 71.71 -68.89
C SER A 117 -31.61 72.72 -69.70
N ILE A 118 -30.42 73.11 -69.21
CA ILE A 118 -29.53 74.05 -69.89
C ILE A 118 -28.93 73.41 -71.15
N ILE A 119 -28.36 72.20 -71.02
CA ILE A 119 -27.75 71.46 -72.14
C ILE A 119 -28.81 71.10 -73.19
N PHE A 120 -30.00 70.66 -72.78
CA PHE A 120 -31.10 70.35 -73.69
C PHE A 120 -31.60 71.59 -74.46
N ALA A 121 -31.68 72.75 -73.78
CA ALA A 121 -32.01 74.01 -74.44
C ALA A 121 -30.93 74.43 -75.45
N MET A 122 -29.64 74.20 -75.13
CA MET A 122 -28.51 74.46 -76.05
C MET A 122 -28.58 73.63 -77.34
N GLU A 123 -28.88 72.32 -77.25
CA GLU A 123 -29.03 71.46 -78.43
C GLU A 123 -30.13 71.95 -79.39
N LYS A 124 -31.20 72.53 -78.83
CA LYS A 124 -32.36 73.02 -79.60
C LYS A 124 -32.19 74.43 -80.17
N ALA A 125 -31.40 75.29 -79.53
CA ALA A 125 -31.27 76.70 -79.90
C ALA A 125 -30.28 76.99 -81.05
N HIS A 126 -29.46 76.02 -81.46
CA HIS A 126 -28.48 76.11 -82.56
C HIS A 126 -27.43 77.25 -82.51
N GLU A 127 -27.44 78.13 -81.50
CA GLU A 127 -26.40 79.14 -81.26
C GLU A 127 -25.81 79.04 -79.84
N PRO A 128 -24.58 78.52 -79.67
CA PRO A 128 -23.92 78.45 -78.38
C PRO A 128 -23.39 79.83 -77.93
N THR A 129 -23.69 80.22 -76.69
CA THR A 129 -23.12 81.42 -76.04
C THR A 129 -21.84 81.08 -75.27
N ARG A 130 -21.02 82.08 -74.95
CA ARG A 130 -19.80 81.88 -74.16
C ARG A 130 -20.08 81.23 -72.81
N GLU A 131 -21.14 81.65 -72.12
CA GLU A 131 -21.55 81.08 -70.83
C GLU A 131 -21.98 79.63 -70.94
N SER A 132 -22.62 79.26 -72.05
CA SER A 132 -23.10 77.90 -72.29
C SER A 132 -21.95 76.93 -72.58
N ILE A 133 -20.92 77.37 -73.34
CA ILE A 133 -19.68 76.62 -73.56
C ILE A 133 -18.96 76.37 -72.22
N ILE A 134 -18.80 77.42 -71.40
CA ILE A 134 -18.16 77.30 -70.08
C ILE A 134 -18.95 76.31 -69.19
N SER A 135 -20.27 76.40 -69.18
CA SER A 135 -21.13 75.50 -68.39
C SER A 135 -20.97 74.04 -68.80
N GLN A 136 -20.90 73.78 -70.11
CA GLN A 136 -20.67 72.44 -70.66
C GLN A 136 -19.31 71.87 -70.27
N GLU A 137 -18.23 72.66 -70.36
CA GLU A 137 -16.90 72.23 -69.95
C GLU A 137 -16.82 71.92 -68.45
N VAL A 138 -17.41 72.78 -67.62
CA VAL A 138 -17.51 72.58 -66.16
C VAL A 138 -18.27 71.29 -65.85
N TYR A 139 -19.38 71.02 -66.55
CA TYR A 139 -20.14 69.78 -66.40
C TYR A 139 -19.31 68.55 -66.75
N VAL A 140 -18.64 68.54 -67.91
CA VAL A 140 -17.81 67.40 -68.34
C VAL A 140 -16.69 67.15 -67.33
N ALA A 141 -16.02 68.20 -66.86
CA ALA A 141 -14.97 68.10 -65.84
C ALA A 141 -15.52 67.52 -64.52
N TYR A 142 -16.66 68.04 -64.04
CA TYR A 142 -17.30 67.57 -62.82
C TYR A 142 -17.78 66.12 -62.93
N LYS A 143 -18.42 65.75 -64.05
CA LYS A 143 -18.87 64.38 -64.33
C LYS A 143 -17.69 63.41 -64.26
N ASN A 144 -16.59 63.73 -64.93
CA ASN A 144 -15.37 62.90 -64.92
C ASN A 144 -14.80 62.76 -63.51
N HIS A 145 -14.72 63.85 -62.74
CA HIS A 145 -14.25 63.82 -61.36
C HIS A 145 -15.16 62.98 -60.45
N ASN A 146 -16.47 63.16 -60.56
CA ASN A 146 -17.44 62.45 -59.74
C ASN A 146 -17.51 60.96 -60.08
N THR A 147 -17.42 60.57 -61.35
CA THR A 147 -17.30 59.15 -61.74
C THR A 147 -16.08 58.49 -61.07
N LYS A 148 -14.93 59.18 -61.03
CA LYS A 148 -13.74 58.67 -60.32
C LYS A 148 -14.00 58.51 -58.82
N ILE A 149 -14.55 59.52 -58.15
CA ILE A 149 -14.87 59.45 -56.72
C ILE A 149 -15.86 58.32 -56.41
N LEU A 150 -16.97 58.22 -57.15
CA LEU A 150 -17.97 57.18 -56.96
C LEU A 150 -17.38 55.78 -57.16
N SER A 151 -16.49 55.61 -58.15
CA SER A 151 -15.80 54.33 -58.37
C SER A 151 -14.87 53.98 -57.20
N SER A 152 -14.13 54.95 -56.66
CA SER A 152 -13.25 54.78 -55.49
C SER A 152 -14.05 54.42 -54.24
N LEU A 153 -15.13 55.14 -53.95
CA LEU A 153 -15.99 54.88 -52.78
C LEU A 153 -16.66 53.50 -52.86
N ARG A 154 -17.11 53.08 -54.07
CA ARG A 154 -17.64 51.72 -54.27
C ARG A 154 -16.58 50.67 -53.99
N TYR A 155 -15.37 50.85 -54.51
CA TYR A 155 -14.25 49.94 -54.27
C TYR A 155 -13.90 49.84 -52.77
N GLU A 156 -13.86 50.98 -52.09
CA GLU A 156 -13.59 51.04 -50.65
C GLU A 156 -14.67 50.35 -49.82
N ILE A 157 -15.95 50.53 -50.16
CA ILE A 157 -17.07 49.81 -49.52
C ILE A 157 -16.92 48.30 -49.68
N GLU A 158 -16.61 47.81 -50.88
CA GLU A 158 -16.42 46.37 -51.11
C GLU A 158 -15.22 45.82 -50.31
N LYS A 159 -14.13 46.59 -50.23
CA LYS A 159 -12.98 46.24 -49.37
C LYS A 159 -13.36 46.19 -47.89
N LEU A 160 -14.10 47.19 -47.40
CA LEU A 160 -14.55 47.27 -46.01
C LEU A 160 -15.53 46.14 -45.65
N LYS A 161 -16.43 45.76 -46.57
CA LYS A 161 -17.32 44.60 -46.40
C LYS A 161 -16.52 43.31 -46.22
N LYS A 162 -15.55 43.04 -47.09
CA LYS A 162 -14.68 41.85 -46.97
C LYS A 162 -13.92 41.84 -45.64
N GLN A 163 -13.31 42.96 -45.26
CA GLN A 163 -12.61 43.08 -43.98
C GLN A 163 -13.54 42.85 -42.77
N LYS A 164 -14.79 43.32 -42.84
CA LYS A 164 -15.80 43.05 -41.81
C LYS A 164 -16.11 41.56 -41.72
N GLU A 165 -16.35 40.89 -42.85
CA GLU A 165 -16.64 39.46 -42.91
C GLU A 165 -15.50 38.62 -42.33
N ASP A 166 -14.26 38.92 -42.70
CA ASP A 166 -13.06 38.25 -42.17
C ASP A 166 -12.95 38.40 -40.64
N LYS A 167 -13.17 39.62 -40.12
CA LYS A 167 -13.17 39.88 -38.67
C LYS A 167 -14.29 39.14 -37.94
N VAL A 168 -15.49 39.08 -38.53
CA VAL A 168 -16.61 38.31 -37.98
C VAL A 168 -16.26 36.82 -37.91
N TYR A 169 -15.67 36.28 -38.97
CA TYR A 169 -15.21 34.89 -39.02
C TYR A 169 -14.16 34.62 -37.93
N LEU A 170 -13.12 35.45 -37.83
CA LEU A 170 -12.06 35.32 -36.83
C LEU A 170 -12.62 35.40 -35.41
N ARG A 171 -13.49 36.37 -35.12
CA ARG A 171 -14.16 36.52 -33.82
C ARG A 171 -14.93 35.27 -33.44
N ASN A 172 -15.73 34.72 -34.36
CA ASN A 172 -16.52 33.51 -34.10
C ASN A 172 -15.62 32.29 -33.88
N LYS A 173 -14.53 32.16 -34.66
CA LYS A 173 -13.52 31.12 -34.47
C LYS A 173 -12.88 31.20 -33.10
N THR A 174 -12.44 32.39 -32.67
CA THR A 174 -11.85 32.63 -31.34
C THR A 174 -12.85 32.34 -30.22
N LYS A 175 -14.14 32.72 -30.38
CA LYS A 175 -15.20 32.38 -29.41
C LYS A 175 -15.35 30.87 -29.23
N ASN A 176 -15.33 30.12 -30.34
CA ASN A 176 -15.43 28.66 -30.30
C ASN A 176 -14.18 28.01 -29.68
N GLU A 177 -13.00 28.58 -29.92
CA GLU A 177 -11.75 28.15 -29.30
C GLU A 177 -11.79 28.33 -27.77
N ILE A 178 -12.22 29.50 -27.28
CA ILE A 178 -12.45 29.76 -25.85
C ILE A 178 -13.40 28.71 -25.28
N GLY A 179 -14.54 28.45 -25.93
CA GLY A 179 -15.50 27.44 -25.48
C GLY A 179 -14.92 26.02 -25.40
N ARG A 180 -14.01 25.64 -26.31
CA ARG A 180 -13.31 24.35 -26.26
C ARG A 180 -12.30 24.30 -25.12
N ILE A 181 -11.59 25.40 -24.86
CA ILE A 181 -10.64 25.50 -23.75
C ILE A 181 -11.36 25.35 -22.41
N VAL A 182 -12.48 26.05 -22.22
CA VAL A 182 -13.31 25.96 -21.00
C VAL A 182 -13.76 24.52 -20.75
N LYS A 183 -14.34 23.84 -21.75
CA LYS A 183 -14.75 22.43 -21.63
C LYS A 183 -13.60 21.51 -21.24
N LYS A 184 -12.42 21.66 -21.87
CA LYS A 184 -11.23 20.87 -21.52
C LYS A 184 -10.75 21.13 -20.09
N ARG A 185 -10.83 22.38 -19.61
CA ARG A 185 -10.48 22.72 -18.23
C ARG A 185 -11.44 22.06 -17.24
N GLU A 186 -12.75 22.06 -17.53
CA GLU A 186 -13.76 21.38 -16.73
C GLU A 186 -13.50 19.88 -16.65
N ASP A 187 -13.23 19.22 -17.79
CA ASP A 187 -12.88 17.80 -17.84
C ASP A 187 -11.65 17.48 -16.98
N TYR A 188 -10.61 18.32 -17.03
CA TYR A 188 -9.41 18.15 -16.21
C TYR A 188 -9.68 18.41 -14.73
N ALA A 189 -10.53 19.39 -14.39
CA ALA A 189 -10.94 19.64 -13.01
C ALA A 189 -11.69 18.44 -12.42
N GLN A 190 -12.60 17.82 -13.18
CA GLN A 190 -13.31 16.61 -12.75
C GLN A 190 -12.34 15.43 -12.53
N LYS A 191 -11.40 15.23 -13.45
CA LYS A 191 -10.36 14.19 -13.31
C LYS A 191 -9.48 14.43 -12.09
N LYS A 192 -9.11 15.68 -11.82
CA LYS A 192 -8.35 16.07 -10.63
C LYS A 192 -9.11 15.72 -9.35
N LEU A 193 -10.39 16.11 -9.26
CA LEU A 193 -11.25 15.80 -8.12
C LEU A 193 -11.37 14.29 -7.87
N ALA A 194 -11.50 13.49 -8.93
CA ALA A 194 -11.52 12.02 -8.82
C ALA A 194 -10.20 11.48 -8.25
N LYS A 195 -9.05 11.99 -8.73
CA LYS A 195 -7.73 11.60 -8.23
C LYS A 195 -7.49 12.04 -6.79
N GLU A 196 -7.97 13.20 -6.39
CA GLU A 196 -7.91 13.67 -4.99
C GLU A 196 -8.75 12.81 -4.05
N LYS A 197 -9.94 12.40 -4.47
CA LYS A 197 -10.77 11.45 -3.71
C LYS A 197 -10.05 10.11 -3.54
N LEU A 198 -9.51 9.57 -4.62
CA LEU A 198 -8.70 8.34 -4.59
C LEU A 198 -7.50 8.47 -3.64
N ARG A 199 -6.76 9.58 -3.70
CA ARG A 199 -5.62 9.85 -2.80
C ARG A 199 -6.06 9.82 -1.33
N LYS A 200 -7.20 10.44 -0.99
CA LYS A 200 -7.75 10.45 0.37
C LYS A 200 -8.16 9.05 0.84
N GLU A 201 -8.76 8.25 -0.04
CA GLU A 201 -9.12 6.85 0.25
C GLU A 201 -7.88 5.99 0.49
N LEU A 202 -6.88 6.10 -0.37
CA LEU A 202 -5.61 5.39 -0.22
C LEU A 202 -4.88 5.77 1.06
N ALA A 203 -4.88 7.05 1.46
CA ALA A 203 -4.28 7.49 2.72
C ALA A 203 -4.99 6.87 3.95
N ARG A 204 -6.32 6.74 3.91
CA ARG A 204 -7.07 6.03 4.96
C ARG A 204 -6.73 4.54 5.00
N ASP A 205 -6.55 3.92 3.84
CA ASP A 205 -6.17 2.51 3.77
C ASP A 205 -4.72 2.29 4.23
N GLU A 206 -3.81 3.21 3.92
CA GLU A 206 -2.45 3.22 4.44
C GLU A 206 -2.46 3.19 5.99
N GLU A 207 -3.24 4.06 6.63
CA GLU A 207 -3.38 4.09 8.10
C GLU A 207 -3.90 2.75 8.65
N LYS A 208 -4.95 2.18 8.04
CA LYS A 208 -5.48 0.87 8.44
C LYS A 208 -4.44 -0.24 8.30
N TYR A 209 -3.66 -0.23 7.23
CA TYR A 209 -2.63 -1.26 7.02
C TYR A 209 -1.41 -1.05 7.92
N ASN A 210 -1.05 0.18 8.26
CA ASN A 210 -0.01 0.50 9.23
C ASN A 210 -0.38 0.01 10.62
N THR A 211 -1.60 0.28 11.08
CA THR A 211 -2.09 -0.25 12.37
C THR A 211 -2.15 -1.78 12.38
N LYS A 212 -2.55 -2.41 11.27
CA LYS A 212 -2.53 -3.87 11.11
C LYS A 212 -1.10 -4.43 11.16
N LEU A 213 -0.15 -3.79 10.48
CA LEU A 213 1.25 -4.19 10.49
C LEU A 213 1.83 -4.10 11.91
N SER A 214 1.55 -3.02 12.63
CA SER A 214 1.97 -2.85 14.03
C SER A 214 1.46 -4.01 14.91
N LYS A 215 0.16 -4.33 14.84
CA LYS A 215 -0.42 -5.48 15.57
C LYS A 215 0.24 -6.82 15.21
N ILE A 216 0.62 -7.02 13.94
CA ILE A 216 1.33 -8.22 13.49
C ILE A 216 2.73 -8.28 14.10
N VAL A 217 3.44 -7.15 14.14
CA VAL A 217 4.77 -7.04 14.77
C VAL A 217 4.69 -7.30 16.27
N ASP A 218 3.71 -6.75 16.96
CA ASP A 218 3.51 -7.00 18.40
C ASP A 218 3.22 -8.47 18.67
N LYS A 219 2.35 -9.09 17.87
CA LYS A 219 2.06 -10.53 17.95
C LYS A 219 3.32 -11.36 17.69
N GLN A 220 4.13 -10.97 16.70
CA GLN A 220 5.40 -11.63 16.41
C GLN A 220 6.35 -11.57 17.61
N ASN A 221 6.49 -10.40 18.24
CA ASN A 221 7.35 -10.21 19.41
C ASN A 221 6.86 -11.03 20.62
N SER A 222 5.55 -11.07 20.85
CA SER A 222 4.94 -11.92 21.89
C SER A 222 5.20 -13.41 21.66
N LEU A 223 5.06 -13.89 20.41
CA LEU A 223 5.36 -15.29 20.06
C LEU A 223 6.85 -15.62 20.26
N ARG A 224 7.77 -14.70 19.90
CA ARG A 224 9.21 -14.86 20.15
C ARG A 224 9.53 -14.96 21.64
N SER A 225 8.96 -14.08 22.46
CA SER A 225 9.12 -14.13 23.92
C SER A 225 8.59 -15.44 24.51
N THR A 226 7.41 -15.89 24.06
CA THR A 226 6.81 -17.15 24.48
C THR A 226 7.68 -18.35 24.08
N LEU A 227 8.19 -18.36 22.86
CA LEU A 227 9.09 -19.41 22.37
C LEU A 227 10.39 -19.47 23.19
N ALA A 228 10.97 -18.31 23.54
CA ALA A 228 12.14 -18.25 24.40
C ALA A 228 11.86 -18.86 25.78
N LYS A 229 10.74 -18.50 26.41
CA LYS A 229 10.32 -19.08 27.70
C LYS A 229 10.11 -20.60 27.61
N LEU A 230 9.43 -21.07 26.57
CA LEU A 230 9.20 -22.51 26.36
C LEU A 230 10.50 -23.28 26.12
N ASN A 231 11.45 -22.71 25.38
CA ASN A 231 12.77 -23.32 25.19
C ASN A 231 13.53 -23.43 26.52
N ILE A 232 13.50 -22.39 27.36
CA ILE A 232 14.11 -22.44 28.69
C ILE A 232 13.48 -23.56 29.53
N LEU A 233 12.14 -23.62 29.60
CA LEU A 233 11.42 -24.67 30.33
C LEU A 233 11.76 -26.06 29.80
N HIS A 234 11.77 -26.24 28.48
CA HIS A 234 12.15 -27.51 27.86
C HIS A 234 13.58 -27.92 28.22
N THR A 235 14.54 -26.99 28.23
CA THR A 235 15.92 -27.31 28.65
C THR A 235 16.01 -27.67 30.13
N GLN A 236 15.21 -27.06 31.00
CA GLN A 236 15.13 -27.42 32.42
C GLN A 236 14.52 -28.81 32.61
N GLU A 237 13.39 -29.10 31.96
CA GLU A 237 12.74 -30.41 31.96
C GLU A 237 13.69 -31.53 31.49
N VAL A 238 14.44 -31.29 30.40
CA VAL A 238 15.43 -32.25 29.89
C VAL A 238 16.60 -32.44 30.86
N LYS A 239 17.10 -31.36 31.48
CA LYS A 239 18.17 -31.46 32.49
C LYS A 239 17.72 -32.24 33.73
N GLU A 240 16.51 -31.98 34.23
CA GLU A 240 15.94 -32.73 35.35
C GLU A 240 15.73 -34.20 35.01
N ALA A 241 15.19 -34.50 33.82
CA ALA A 241 15.03 -35.87 33.35
C ALA A 241 16.38 -36.61 33.27
N ARG A 242 17.44 -35.94 32.78
CA ARG A 242 18.80 -36.49 32.77
C ARG A 242 19.32 -36.76 34.19
N LYS A 243 19.18 -35.82 35.11
CA LYS A 243 19.58 -36.00 36.52
C LYS A 243 18.86 -37.17 37.18
N ARG A 244 17.55 -37.33 36.94
CA ARG A 244 16.78 -38.47 37.45
C ARG A 244 17.27 -39.78 36.86
N ALA A 245 17.47 -39.86 35.55
CA ALA A 245 17.98 -41.06 34.88
C ALA A 245 19.41 -41.43 35.33
N GLU A 246 20.28 -40.44 35.59
CA GLU A 246 21.62 -40.67 36.15
C GLU A 246 21.55 -41.17 37.59
N ALA A 247 20.68 -40.58 38.44
CA ALA A 247 20.45 -41.05 39.80
C ALA A 247 19.89 -42.49 39.82
N GLU A 248 18.98 -42.84 38.91
CA GLU A 248 18.48 -44.20 38.73
C GLU A 248 19.58 -45.17 38.31
N LYS A 249 20.43 -44.79 37.35
CA LYS A 249 21.58 -45.61 36.92
C LYS A 249 22.57 -45.83 38.06
N GLU A 250 22.87 -44.80 38.84
CA GLU A 250 23.74 -44.89 40.00
C GLU A 250 23.12 -45.74 41.11
N ALA A 251 21.82 -45.56 41.41
CA ALA A 251 21.09 -46.41 42.36
C ALA A 251 21.10 -47.87 41.91
N MET A 252 20.85 -48.14 40.63
CA MET A 252 20.91 -49.49 40.05
C MET A 252 22.34 -50.06 40.11
N ARG A 253 23.37 -49.24 39.88
CA ARG A 253 24.78 -49.66 39.97
C ARG A 253 25.16 -50.03 41.41
N LEU A 254 24.76 -49.21 42.38
CA LEU A 254 24.98 -49.47 43.80
C LEU A 254 24.25 -50.74 44.27
N GLU A 255 22.99 -50.94 43.85
CA GLU A 255 22.27 -52.17 44.19
C GLU A 255 22.90 -53.40 43.53
N LYS A 256 23.34 -53.30 42.27
CA LYS A 256 24.09 -54.39 41.61
C LYS A 256 25.40 -54.71 42.34
N LYS A 257 26.16 -53.72 42.81
CA LYS A 257 27.37 -53.94 43.63
C LYS A 257 27.04 -54.62 44.95
N ARG A 258 26.05 -54.11 45.69
CA ARG A 258 25.59 -54.70 46.95
C ARG A 258 25.15 -56.15 46.77
N GLN A 259 24.40 -56.45 45.71
CA GLN A 259 24.00 -57.82 45.39
C GLN A 259 25.19 -58.74 45.07
N ARG A 260 26.28 -58.21 44.51
CA ARG A 260 27.53 -58.97 44.30
C ARG A 260 28.24 -59.23 45.63
N GLU A 261 28.39 -58.22 46.47
CA GLU A 261 28.99 -58.36 47.81
C GLU A 261 28.22 -59.35 48.69
N ILE A 262 26.88 -59.33 48.66
CA ILE A 262 26.06 -60.33 49.35
C ILE A 262 26.29 -61.74 48.79
N ARG A 263 26.42 -61.88 47.47
CA ARG A 263 26.72 -63.18 46.84
C ARG A 263 28.10 -63.70 47.24
N GLU A 264 29.11 -62.84 47.23
CA GLU A 264 30.47 -63.17 47.66
C GLU A 264 30.54 -63.53 49.14
N ALA A 265 29.90 -62.75 50.02
CA ALA A 265 29.83 -63.04 51.45
C ALA A 265 29.11 -64.37 51.74
N LYS A 266 28.01 -64.67 51.03
CA LYS A 266 27.33 -65.98 51.10
C LYS A 266 28.22 -67.11 50.60
N ALA A 267 28.96 -66.92 49.51
CA ALA A 267 29.89 -67.92 48.99
C ALA A 267 31.03 -68.20 49.97
N LEU A 268 31.58 -67.16 50.60
CA LEU A 268 32.62 -67.27 51.61
C LEU A 268 32.11 -67.95 52.89
N ALA A 269 30.90 -67.60 53.36
CA ALA A 269 30.24 -68.26 54.49
C ALA A 269 30.03 -69.76 54.21
N ARG A 270 29.54 -70.12 53.02
CA ARG A 270 29.41 -71.53 52.58
C ARG A 270 30.74 -72.25 52.51
N SER A 271 31.80 -71.58 52.03
CA SER A 271 33.14 -72.17 51.99
C SER A 271 33.68 -72.41 53.40
N LYS A 272 33.48 -71.47 54.33
CA LYS A 272 33.86 -71.63 55.75
C LYS A 272 33.08 -72.75 56.41
N GLU A 273 31.78 -72.86 56.14
CA GLU A 273 30.96 -73.95 56.66
C GLU A 273 31.44 -75.31 56.14
N ARG A 274 31.70 -75.43 54.84
CA ARG A 274 32.26 -76.66 54.24
C ARG A 274 33.59 -77.05 54.88
N LYS A 275 34.51 -76.09 55.06
CA LYS A 275 35.79 -76.34 55.75
C LYS A 275 35.58 -76.74 57.20
N ALA A 276 34.71 -76.06 57.95
CA ALA A 276 34.42 -76.41 59.34
C ALA A 276 33.75 -77.79 59.48
N GLN A 277 32.92 -78.20 58.52
CA GLN A 277 32.35 -79.55 58.45
C GLN A 277 33.41 -80.60 58.08
N GLU A 278 34.34 -80.29 57.18
CA GLU A 278 35.47 -81.17 56.86
C GLU A 278 36.44 -81.33 58.04
N ASP A 279 36.76 -80.26 58.75
CA ASP A 279 37.60 -80.28 59.95
C ASP A 279 36.93 -81.09 61.07
N LEU A 280 35.59 -80.99 61.20
CA LEU A 280 34.80 -81.83 62.10
C LEU A 280 34.84 -83.32 61.73
N ARG A 281 34.97 -83.66 60.44
CA ARG A 281 35.15 -85.05 59.97
C ARG A 281 36.58 -85.57 60.19
N LYS A 282 37.59 -84.69 60.18
CA LYS A 282 39.01 -85.05 60.34
C LYS A 282 39.50 -85.05 61.79
N ALA A 283 38.77 -84.45 62.73
CA ALA A 283 39.12 -84.41 64.15
C ALA A 283 39.16 -85.81 64.79
N LYS A 284 40.34 -86.22 65.29
CA LYS A 284 40.58 -87.56 65.84
C LYS A 284 40.51 -87.60 67.38
N THR A 285 40.71 -86.47 68.06
CA THR A 285 40.64 -86.38 69.53
C THR A 285 39.35 -85.70 70.03
N GLU A 286 38.95 -86.01 71.26
CA GLU A 286 37.76 -85.44 71.93
C GLU A 286 37.81 -83.90 72.05
N GLN A 287 39.00 -83.35 72.34
CA GLN A 287 39.20 -81.90 72.43
C GLN A 287 39.10 -81.21 71.05
N GLU A 288 39.65 -81.82 70.00
CA GLU A 288 39.53 -81.32 68.63
C GLU A 288 38.07 -81.35 68.13
N ARG A 289 37.30 -82.39 68.49
CA ARG A 289 35.88 -82.49 68.14
C ARG A 289 35.03 -81.41 68.79
N LYS A 290 35.31 -81.04 70.06
CA LYS A 290 34.62 -79.93 70.74
C LYS A 290 34.93 -78.59 70.07
N LYS A 291 36.19 -78.33 69.73
CA LYS A 291 36.61 -77.10 69.04
C LYS A 291 36.03 -77.01 67.62
N ALA A 292 36.03 -78.11 66.87
CA ALA A 292 35.44 -78.18 65.54
C ALA A 292 33.90 -78.04 65.56
N ARG A 293 33.21 -78.57 66.58
CA ARG A 293 31.76 -78.35 66.77
C ARG A 293 31.41 -76.90 67.00
N LEU A 294 32.19 -76.19 67.83
CA LEU A 294 31.99 -74.77 68.08
C LEU A 294 32.23 -73.95 66.79
N ALA A 295 33.31 -74.24 66.06
CA ALA A 295 33.60 -73.59 64.79
C ALA A 295 32.53 -73.87 63.71
N ALA A 296 32.01 -75.09 63.64
CA ALA A 296 30.91 -75.45 62.72
C ALA A 296 29.59 -74.76 63.08
N ALA A 297 29.26 -74.65 64.38
CA ALA A 297 28.09 -73.93 64.84
C ALA A 297 28.17 -72.42 64.55
N GLU A 298 29.36 -71.84 64.68
CA GLU A 298 29.62 -70.43 64.38
C GLU A 298 29.55 -70.14 62.87
N ALA A 299 30.17 -71.00 62.04
CA ALA A 299 30.07 -70.90 60.58
C ALA A 299 28.61 -71.04 60.07
N LYS A 300 27.82 -71.92 60.69
CA LYS A 300 26.38 -72.08 60.37
C LYS A 300 25.56 -70.85 60.74
N LYS A 301 25.90 -70.16 61.84
CA LYS A 301 25.28 -68.88 62.20
C LYS A 301 25.68 -67.75 61.24
N GLU A 302 26.91 -67.75 60.72
CA GLU A 302 27.34 -66.78 59.69
C GLU A 302 26.59 -66.97 58.36
N GLU A 303 26.30 -68.21 57.95
CA GLU A 303 25.54 -68.50 56.72
C GLU A 303 24.07 -68.03 56.82
N GLN A 304 23.45 -68.18 57.99
CA GLN A 304 22.04 -67.85 58.22
C GLN A 304 21.77 -66.35 58.45
N LYS A 305 22.78 -65.47 58.31
CA LYS A 305 22.56 -64.01 58.43
C LYS A 305 21.61 -63.49 57.35
N VAL A 306 20.51 -62.88 57.79
CA VAL A 306 19.52 -62.24 56.91
C VAL A 306 19.96 -60.81 56.56
N TYR A 307 20.21 -60.56 55.27
CA TYR A 307 20.60 -59.24 54.78
C TYR A 307 19.35 -58.41 54.44
N LYS A 308 19.16 -57.26 55.10
CA LYS A 308 18.04 -56.33 54.83
C LYS A 308 18.25 -55.52 53.54
N GLU A 309 17.15 -55.04 52.94
CA GLU A 309 17.17 -54.19 51.75
C GLU A 309 17.67 -52.76 52.09
N SER A 310 18.25 -52.05 51.11
CA SER A 310 18.75 -50.68 51.37
C SER A 310 17.60 -49.67 51.42
N GLU A 311 17.62 -48.76 52.39
CA GLU A 311 16.60 -47.70 52.54
C GLU A 311 16.53 -46.77 51.32
N LYS A 312 17.66 -46.52 50.65
CA LYS A 312 17.72 -45.72 49.42
C LYS A 312 16.92 -46.35 48.27
N VAL A 313 16.95 -47.68 48.11
CA VAL A 313 16.16 -48.38 47.07
C VAL A 313 14.67 -48.35 47.40
N ARG A 314 14.32 -48.49 48.68
CA ARG A 314 12.92 -48.39 49.12
C ARG A 314 12.33 -47.00 48.84
N GLN A 315 13.10 -45.93 49.05
CA GLN A 315 12.66 -44.56 48.72
C GLN A 315 12.51 -44.35 47.21
N VAL A 316 13.46 -44.80 46.39
CA VAL A 316 13.40 -44.68 44.92
C VAL A 316 12.18 -45.42 44.35
N ASN A 317 11.91 -46.65 44.80
CA ASN A 317 10.75 -47.44 44.36
C ASN A 317 9.41 -46.85 44.88
N SER A 318 9.39 -46.26 46.07
CA SER A 318 8.16 -45.65 46.64
C SER A 318 7.76 -44.31 46.00
N SER A 319 8.73 -43.57 45.43
CA SER A 319 8.49 -42.28 44.78
C SER A 319 8.06 -42.39 43.30
N TYR A 320 7.88 -43.61 42.79
CA TYR A 320 7.57 -43.85 41.38
C TYR A 320 6.19 -43.30 41.01
N LYS A 321 6.18 -42.14 40.34
CA LYS A 321 5.08 -41.73 39.45
C LYS A 321 5.58 -41.87 38.03
N MET A 322 4.94 -42.75 37.25
CA MET A 322 5.23 -42.95 35.84
C MET A 322 5.11 -41.60 35.11
N SER A 323 6.24 -41.00 34.72
CA SER A 323 6.22 -39.77 33.96
C SER A 323 5.84 -40.10 32.51
N LYS A 324 4.82 -39.41 31.96
CA LYS A 324 4.38 -39.48 30.55
C LYS A 324 5.43 -38.89 29.58
N THR A 325 6.71 -39.13 29.81
CA THR A 325 7.84 -38.54 29.07
C THR A 325 8.69 -39.59 28.35
N TYR A 326 8.14 -40.77 28.10
CA TYR A 326 8.62 -41.67 27.05
C TYR A 326 7.71 -41.60 25.81
N ALA A 327 7.59 -40.39 25.28
CA ALA A 327 7.17 -40.11 23.91
C ALA A 327 8.19 -39.19 23.23
N TYR A 328 9.46 -39.30 23.64
CA TYR A 328 10.58 -38.52 23.13
C TYR A 328 11.55 -39.46 22.39
N ARG A 329 11.16 -39.86 21.19
CA ARG A 329 12.07 -40.16 20.08
C ARG A 329 11.52 -39.50 18.84
#